data_AF-A0A9D6MZ37-F1
#
_entry.id   AF-A0A9D6MZ37-F1
#
_cell.length_a   1.000
_cell.length_b   1.000
_cell.length_c   1.000
_cell.angle_alpha   90.00
_cell.angle_beta   90.00
_cell.angle_gamma   90.00
#
_symmetry.space_group_name_H-M   'P 1'
#
loop_
_entity.id
_entity.type
_entity.pdbx_description
1 polymer ?
#
loop_
_entity_poly.entity_id
_entity_poly.type
_entity_poly.pdbx_seq_one_letter_code
_entity_poly.pdbx_strand_id
1 'polypeptide(L)'
;MRLSVKRVYEKPAREDGTRVLVDRLWPRGLTKEAAAVDVWLRELAPSNDLRKWFHENRAAWTVFRRQYARELRNPEATRALQQLYELMSRKKSITLLFASTNLERNNGVALKKMVEGARKPPTGAELARAARSPSSFKRDFQTSFQEAPGKWLLRKRLDYSAALLRTSKMNVTEIAFESGFEDVSHFSRVFKERFDVPPMTYRQAGPCAE
;
A
#
# COMPACT_ATOMS: atom_id res chain seq x y z
N MET A 1 10.46 -9.40 1.42
CA MET A 1 9.02 -9.63 1.18
C MET A 1 8.75 -9.49 -0.30
N ARG A 2 8.05 -10.46 -0.92
CA ARG A 2 7.72 -10.45 -2.36
C ARG A 2 6.25 -10.06 -2.57
N LEU A 3 6.00 -8.95 -3.28
CA LEU A 3 4.66 -8.58 -3.75
C LEU A 3 4.59 -8.86 -5.25
N SER A 4 3.60 -9.62 -5.68
CA SER A 4 3.38 -10.00 -7.08
C SER A 4 1.97 -9.62 -7.52
N VAL A 5 1.73 -9.63 -8.84
CA VAL A 5 0.39 -9.50 -9.44
C VAL A 5 0.16 -10.70 -10.34
N LYS A 6 -1.08 -11.20 -10.41
CA LYS A 6 -1.45 -12.35 -11.23
C LYS A 6 -2.92 -12.27 -11.62
N ARG A 7 -3.32 -12.78 -12.79
CA ARG A 7 -4.74 -12.89 -13.10
C ARG A 7 -5.39 -13.95 -12.23
N VAL A 8 -6.58 -13.69 -11.75
CA VAL A 8 -7.35 -14.63 -10.90
C VAL A 8 -7.72 -15.93 -11.63
N TYR A 9 -7.77 -15.91 -12.96
CA TYR A 9 -8.02 -17.09 -13.80
C TYR A 9 -6.78 -17.97 -14.00
N GLU A 10 -5.59 -17.50 -13.64
CA GLU A 10 -4.38 -18.33 -13.70
C GLU A 10 -4.34 -19.31 -12.52
N LYS A 11 -3.85 -20.53 -12.80
CA LYS A 11 -3.78 -21.60 -11.81
C LYS A 11 -3.00 -21.15 -10.56
N PRO A 12 -3.52 -21.42 -9.35
CA PRO A 12 -2.80 -21.16 -8.11
C PRO A 12 -1.45 -21.89 -8.07
N ALA A 13 -0.40 -21.19 -7.67
CA ALA A 13 0.94 -21.74 -7.51
C ALA A 13 1.42 -21.53 -6.08
N ARG A 14 2.28 -22.43 -5.57
CA ARG A 14 2.84 -22.33 -4.21
C ARG A 14 3.59 -21.03 -3.96
N GLU A 15 4.23 -20.48 -5.00
CA GLU A 15 4.95 -19.22 -4.91
C GLU A 15 4.05 -17.98 -4.75
N ASP A 16 2.75 -18.11 -5.06
CA ASP A 16 1.80 -17.00 -4.97
C ASP A 16 1.66 -16.50 -3.53
N GLY A 17 1.97 -17.35 -2.53
CA GLY A 17 1.81 -17.04 -1.12
C GLY A 17 0.35 -16.73 -0.79
N THR A 18 0.11 -15.63 -0.06
CA THR A 18 -1.26 -15.17 0.22
C THR A 18 -1.85 -14.47 -1.01
N ARG A 19 -2.95 -15.03 -1.53
CA ARG A 19 -3.66 -14.56 -2.72
C ARG A 19 -4.77 -13.58 -2.32
N VAL A 20 -4.59 -12.31 -2.71
CA VAL A 20 -5.46 -11.21 -2.31
C VAL A 20 -6.21 -10.66 -3.52
N LEU A 21 -7.52 -10.84 -3.60
CA LEU A 21 -8.34 -10.26 -4.66
C LEU A 21 -8.55 -8.76 -4.44
N VAL A 22 -8.24 -7.95 -5.46
CA VAL A 22 -8.34 -6.48 -5.42
C VAL A 22 -9.28 -5.90 -6.46
N ASP A 23 -10.17 -6.74 -6.99
CA ASP A 23 -11.30 -6.32 -7.84
C ASP A 23 -12.56 -6.11 -7.02
N ARG A 24 -13.37 -5.14 -7.43
CA ARG A 24 -14.63 -4.83 -6.74
C ARG A 24 -15.65 -5.94 -6.91
N LEU A 25 -15.65 -6.56 -8.09
CA LEU A 25 -16.56 -7.62 -8.47
C LEU A 25 -15.83 -8.95 -8.42
N TRP A 26 -16.54 -9.98 -7.97
CA TRP A 26 -16.05 -11.34 -8.05
C TRP A 26 -15.88 -11.74 -9.54
N PRO A 27 -14.75 -12.37 -9.93
CA PRO A 27 -14.52 -12.81 -11.30
C PRO A 27 -15.59 -13.82 -11.75
N ARG A 28 -16.10 -13.61 -12.97
CA ARG A 28 -17.20 -14.43 -13.50
C ARG A 28 -16.73 -15.86 -13.75
N GLY A 29 -17.59 -16.82 -13.43
CA GLY A 29 -17.33 -18.24 -13.71
C GLY A 29 -16.27 -18.91 -12.83
N LEU A 30 -15.82 -18.26 -11.76
CA LEU A 30 -14.92 -18.86 -10.78
C LEU A 30 -15.64 -19.09 -9.45
N THR A 31 -15.47 -20.27 -8.87
CA THR A 31 -15.82 -20.50 -7.45
C THR A 31 -14.72 -19.96 -6.53
N LYS A 32 -15.01 -19.83 -5.25
CA LYS A 32 -14.04 -19.39 -4.25
C LYS A 32 -12.85 -20.35 -4.15
N GLU A 33 -13.14 -21.64 -4.24
CA GLU A 33 -12.19 -22.74 -4.18
C GLU A 33 -11.29 -22.73 -5.43
N ALA A 34 -11.88 -22.60 -6.62
CA ALA A 34 -11.14 -22.57 -7.88
C ALA A 34 -10.23 -21.32 -8.00
N ALA A 35 -10.70 -20.18 -7.50
CA ALA A 35 -9.91 -18.94 -7.50
C ALA A 35 -8.78 -18.95 -6.46
N ALA A 36 -8.87 -19.83 -5.45
CA ALA A 36 -7.98 -19.88 -4.28
C ALA A 36 -7.68 -18.48 -3.74
N VAL A 37 -8.74 -17.71 -3.46
CA VAL A 37 -8.63 -16.36 -2.89
C VAL A 37 -8.64 -16.49 -1.37
N ASP A 38 -7.54 -16.11 -0.75
CA ASP A 38 -7.43 -16.12 0.71
C ASP A 38 -8.12 -14.90 1.33
N VAL A 39 -7.95 -13.72 0.71
CA VAL A 39 -8.47 -12.45 1.21
C VAL A 39 -9.06 -11.64 0.06
N TRP A 40 -10.22 -11.02 0.28
CA TRP A 40 -10.84 -10.14 -0.70
C TRP A 40 -10.91 -8.70 -0.19
N LEU A 41 -10.04 -7.84 -0.73
CA LEU A 41 -9.94 -6.42 -0.38
C LEU A 41 -10.59 -5.57 -1.48
N ARG A 42 -11.89 -5.77 -1.71
CA ARG A 42 -12.66 -5.10 -2.78
C ARG A 42 -12.70 -3.57 -2.66
N GLU A 43 -12.43 -3.05 -1.47
CA GLU A 43 -12.32 -1.62 -1.14
C GLU A 43 -11.02 -1.00 -1.67
N LEU A 44 -10.06 -1.83 -2.09
CA LEU A 44 -8.89 -1.37 -2.85
C LEU A 44 -9.17 -1.24 -4.34
N ALA A 45 -10.29 -1.74 -4.87
CA ALA A 45 -10.59 -1.62 -6.28
C ALA A 45 -10.96 -0.16 -6.65
N PRO A 46 -10.70 0.27 -7.89
CA PRO A 46 -11.21 1.56 -8.37
C PRO A 46 -12.74 1.57 -8.37
N SER A 47 -13.31 2.77 -8.29
CA SER A 47 -14.76 2.95 -8.41
C SER A 47 -15.28 2.45 -9.77
N ASN A 48 -16.59 2.16 -9.83
CA ASN A 48 -17.22 1.74 -11.08
C ASN A 48 -17.06 2.81 -12.18
N ASP A 49 -17.15 4.09 -11.83
CA ASP A 49 -17.06 5.19 -12.78
C ASP A 49 -15.63 5.33 -13.31
N LEU A 50 -14.63 5.30 -12.43
CA LEU A 50 -13.23 5.34 -12.83
C LEU A 50 -12.84 4.13 -13.69
N ARG A 51 -13.38 2.94 -13.36
CA ARG A 51 -13.17 1.72 -14.14
C ARG A 51 -13.76 1.85 -15.55
N LYS A 52 -15.03 2.26 -15.67
CA LYS A 52 -15.72 2.47 -16.96
C LYS A 52 -14.98 3.51 -17.80
N TRP A 53 -14.68 4.66 -17.21
CA TRP A 53 -13.95 5.74 -17.87
C TRP A 53 -12.60 5.26 -18.42
N PHE A 54 -11.83 4.48 -17.64
CA PHE A 54 -10.53 3.98 -18.12
C PHE A 54 -10.65 2.90 -19.20
N HIS A 55 -11.75 2.12 -19.21
CA HIS A 55 -12.01 1.17 -20.31
C HIS A 55 -12.17 1.88 -21.65
N GLU A 56 -12.79 3.07 -21.64
CA GLU A 56 -12.97 3.95 -22.81
C GLU A 56 -11.69 4.74 -23.13
N ASN A 57 -10.90 5.11 -22.10
CA ASN A 57 -9.72 5.98 -22.21
C ASN A 57 -8.39 5.26 -21.92
N ARG A 58 -8.14 4.11 -22.58
CA ARG A 58 -7.00 3.22 -22.27
C ARG A 58 -5.61 3.86 -22.38
N ALA A 59 -5.49 4.91 -23.19
CA ALA A 59 -4.25 5.69 -23.33
C ALA A 59 -3.96 6.56 -22.08
N ALA A 60 -4.99 6.95 -21.33
CA ALA A 60 -4.90 7.90 -20.21
C ALA A 60 -4.46 7.26 -18.87
N TRP A 61 -3.42 6.42 -18.92
CA TRP A 61 -2.94 5.65 -17.77
C TRP A 61 -2.49 6.51 -16.59
N THR A 62 -1.78 7.62 -16.88
CA THR A 62 -1.30 8.55 -15.85
C THR A 62 -2.46 9.21 -15.10
N VAL A 63 -3.52 9.55 -15.82
CA VAL A 63 -4.73 10.15 -15.25
C VAL A 63 -5.47 9.13 -14.39
N PHE A 64 -5.64 7.90 -14.88
CA PHE A 64 -6.22 6.80 -14.09
C PHE A 64 -5.48 6.59 -12.77
N ARG A 65 -4.14 6.48 -12.80
CA ARG A 65 -3.34 6.30 -11.59
C ARG A 65 -3.54 7.43 -10.58
N ARG A 66 -3.60 8.68 -11.05
CA ARG A 66 -3.82 9.84 -10.17
C ARG A 66 -5.20 9.80 -9.52
N GLN A 67 -6.24 9.53 -10.30
CA GLN A 67 -7.61 9.44 -9.77
C GLN A 67 -7.76 8.26 -8.81
N TYR A 68 -7.22 7.10 -9.18
CA TYR A 68 -7.24 5.91 -8.33
C TYR A 68 -6.50 6.14 -7.00
N ALA A 69 -5.35 6.83 -7.02
CA ALA A 69 -4.67 7.21 -5.79
C ALA A 69 -5.52 8.13 -4.89
N ARG A 70 -6.36 9.00 -5.47
CA ARG A 70 -7.30 9.83 -4.71
C ARG A 70 -8.40 8.99 -4.07
N GLU A 71 -8.98 8.04 -4.81
CA GLU A 71 -10.01 7.13 -4.30
C GLU A 71 -9.49 6.32 -3.12
N LEU A 72 -8.25 5.85 -3.20
CA LEU A 72 -7.62 5.09 -2.14
C LEU A 72 -7.34 5.90 -0.85
N ARG A 73 -7.67 7.20 -0.79
CA ARG A 73 -7.62 8.03 0.43
C ARG A 73 -8.95 8.06 1.18
N ASN A 74 -10.01 7.46 0.63
CA ASN A 74 -11.26 7.34 1.36
C ASN A 74 -11.06 6.42 2.60
N PRO A 75 -11.90 6.54 3.65
CA PRO A 75 -11.71 5.78 4.88
C PRO A 75 -11.74 4.26 4.69
N GLU A 76 -12.60 3.74 3.82
CA GLU A 76 -12.75 2.29 3.59
C GLU A 76 -11.55 1.69 2.87
N ALA A 77 -11.09 2.35 1.81
CA ALA A 77 -9.89 1.98 1.08
C ALA A 77 -8.64 2.11 1.96
N THR A 78 -8.58 3.12 2.83
CA THR A 78 -7.47 3.27 3.80
C THR A 78 -7.43 2.11 4.79
N ARG A 79 -8.57 1.66 5.31
CA ARG A 79 -8.66 0.45 6.15
C ARG A 79 -8.21 -0.80 5.37
N ALA A 80 -8.63 -0.93 4.12
CA ALA A 80 -8.23 -2.07 3.29
C ALA A 80 -6.73 -2.04 2.95
N LEU A 81 -6.13 -0.86 2.74
CA LEU A 81 -4.68 -0.71 2.56
C LEU A 81 -3.94 -1.14 3.81
N GLN A 82 -4.46 -0.79 4.97
CA GLN A 82 -3.89 -1.18 6.26
C GLN A 82 -3.88 -2.71 6.42
N GLN A 83 -4.99 -3.38 6.08
CA GLN A 83 -5.05 -4.85 6.05
C GLN A 83 -4.03 -5.44 5.05
N LEU A 84 -3.89 -4.86 3.86
CA LEU A 84 -2.88 -5.31 2.90
C LEU A 84 -1.46 -5.18 3.46
N TYR A 85 -1.13 -4.03 4.06
CA TYR A 85 0.18 -3.81 4.67
C TYR A 85 0.44 -4.74 5.88
N GLU A 86 -0.61 -5.14 6.60
CA GLU A 86 -0.54 -6.14 7.66
C GLU A 86 -0.14 -7.51 7.13
N LEU A 87 -0.88 -7.99 6.12
CA LEU A 87 -0.58 -9.25 5.45
C LEU A 87 0.87 -9.22 4.97
N MET A 88 1.28 -8.12 4.35
CA MET A 88 2.64 -7.89 3.89
C MET A 88 3.66 -8.04 5.04
N SER A 89 3.40 -7.46 6.21
CA SER A 89 4.34 -7.57 7.35
C SER A 89 4.49 -8.99 7.90
N ARG A 90 3.50 -9.87 7.69
CA ARG A 90 3.43 -11.22 8.27
C ARG A 90 3.82 -12.33 7.30
N LYS A 91 3.61 -12.10 6.00
CA LYS A 91 3.74 -13.11 4.96
C LYS A 91 4.99 -12.86 4.13
N LYS A 92 5.69 -13.94 3.76
CA LYS A 92 6.90 -13.85 2.94
C LYS A 92 6.59 -13.44 1.49
N SER A 93 5.45 -13.92 0.97
CA SER A 93 4.95 -13.63 -0.39
C SER A 93 3.45 -13.33 -0.39
N ILE A 94 3.07 -12.34 -1.20
CA ILE A 94 1.68 -11.94 -1.46
C ILE A 94 1.48 -11.74 -2.95
N THR A 95 0.35 -12.20 -3.46
CA THR A 95 -0.06 -12.01 -4.85
C THR A 95 -1.39 -11.26 -4.92
N LEU A 96 -1.37 -10.08 -5.54
CA LEU A 96 -2.57 -9.31 -5.84
C LEU A 96 -3.25 -9.89 -7.08
N LEU A 97 -4.48 -10.35 -6.93
CA LEU A 97 -5.29 -10.94 -7.97
C LEU A 97 -6.20 -9.90 -8.62
N PHE A 98 -6.24 -9.92 -9.95
CA PHE A 98 -7.12 -9.09 -10.78
C PHE A 98 -7.75 -9.91 -11.91
N ALA A 99 -8.89 -9.50 -12.43
CA ALA A 99 -9.64 -10.20 -13.48
C ALA A 99 -9.42 -9.62 -14.88
N SER A 100 -8.94 -8.38 -14.98
CA SER A 100 -8.68 -7.70 -16.26
C SER A 100 -7.83 -8.54 -17.21
N THR A 101 -8.15 -8.49 -18.50
CA THR A 101 -7.35 -9.11 -19.57
C THR A 101 -6.09 -8.31 -19.89
N ASN A 102 -6.03 -7.03 -19.51
CA ASN A 102 -4.84 -6.21 -19.70
C ASN A 102 -3.84 -6.46 -18.56
N LEU A 103 -2.73 -7.13 -18.88
CA LEU A 103 -1.70 -7.54 -17.92
C LEU A 103 -0.81 -6.38 -17.46
N GLU A 104 -0.66 -5.33 -18.27
CA GLU A 104 0.27 -4.24 -17.99
C GLU A 104 -0.38 -3.04 -17.31
N ARG A 105 -1.63 -2.74 -17.66
CA ARG A 105 -2.39 -1.57 -17.20
C ARG A 105 -3.72 -1.99 -16.59
N ASN A 106 -3.66 -2.40 -15.34
CA ASN A 106 -4.82 -2.77 -14.53
C ASN A 106 -4.66 -2.26 -13.08
N ASN A 107 -5.74 -2.34 -12.30
CA ASN A 107 -5.77 -1.94 -10.89
C ASN A 107 -4.77 -2.70 -10.02
N GLY A 108 -4.57 -4.01 -10.22
CA GLY A 108 -3.58 -4.80 -9.49
C GLY A 108 -2.16 -4.28 -9.70
N VAL A 109 -1.77 -4.01 -10.96
CA VAL A 109 -0.48 -3.42 -11.30
C VAL A 109 -0.34 -2.00 -10.76
N ALA A 110 -1.39 -1.17 -10.87
CA ALA A 110 -1.39 0.17 -10.31
C ALA A 110 -1.19 0.15 -8.79
N LEU A 111 -1.93 -0.70 -8.09
CA LEU A 111 -1.88 -0.86 -6.65
C LEU A 111 -0.51 -1.39 -6.20
N LYS A 112 0.02 -2.43 -6.85
CA LYS A 112 1.40 -2.91 -6.62
C LYS A 112 2.41 -1.77 -6.76
N LYS A 113 2.35 -1.02 -7.86
CA LYS A 113 3.24 0.13 -8.08
C LYS A 113 3.07 1.25 -7.05
N MET A 114 1.87 1.45 -6.50
CA MET A 114 1.64 2.44 -5.42
C MET A 114 2.11 1.92 -4.06
N VAL A 115 2.09 0.62 -3.84
CA VAL A 115 2.51 0.01 -2.56
C VAL A 115 4.04 -0.17 -2.52
N GLU A 116 4.64 -0.56 -3.65
CA GLU A 116 6.10 -0.68 -3.80
C GLU A 116 6.76 0.67 -4.08
N GLY A 117 6.19 1.43 -5.01
CA GLY A 117 6.56 2.81 -5.25
C GLY A 117 5.92 3.63 -4.16
N ALA A 118 6.64 3.72 -3.03
CA ALA A 118 6.52 4.69 -1.97
C ALA A 118 5.21 5.50 -2.10
N ARG A 119 4.18 5.14 -1.33
CA ARG A 119 3.00 5.99 -1.14
C ARG A 119 3.06 6.60 0.24
N LYS A 120 2.76 7.91 0.30
CA LYS A 120 2.58 8.67 1.53
C LYS A 120 1.74 7.86 2.53
N PRO A 121 2.34 7.44 3.66
CA PRO A 121 1.62 6.74 4.71
C PRO A 121 0.51 7.65 5.27
N PRO A 122 -0.66 7.09 5.62
CA PRO A 122 -1.77 7.88 6.14
C PRO A 122 -1.36 8.59 7.44
N THR A 123 -1.91 9.78 7.67
CA THR A 123 -1.67 10.52 8.90
C THR A 123 -2.35 9.86 10.10
N GLY A 124 -1.84 10.13 11.32
CA GLY A 124 -2.51 9.68 12.55
C GLY A 124 -3.95 10.17 12.63
N ALA A 125 -4.23 11.38 12.15
CA ALA A 125 -5.56 11.95 12.04
C ALA A 125 -6.45 11.22 11.00
N GLU A 126 -5.89 10.82 9.86
CA GLU A 126 -6.60 10.02 8.85
C GLU A 126 -6.92 8.61 9.38
N LEU A 127 -6.01 7.98 10.11
CA LEU A 127 -6.27 6.70 10.79
C LEU A 127 -7.33 6.84 11.88
N ALA A 128 -7.29 7.91 12.67
CA ALA A 128 -8.26 8.16 13.75
C ALA A 128 -9.66 8.43 13.21
N ARG A 129 -9.80 9.24 12.15
CA ARG A 129 -11.09 9.47 11.47
C ARG A 129 -11.61 8.21 10.78
N ALA A 130 -10.71 7.36 10.29
CA ALA A 130 -11.09 6.09 9.69
C ALA A 130 -11.57 5.07 10.73
N ALA A 131 -11.27 5.22 12.02
CA ALA A 131 -11.79 4.32 13.04
C ALA A 131 -13.06 4.88 13.68
N ARG A 132 -14.11 4.06 13.78
CA ARG A 132 -15.43 4.45 14.32
C ARG A 132 -15.32 5.09 15.73
N SER A 133 -14.33 4.70 16.54
CA SER A 133 -13.84 5.46 17.71
C SER A 133 -12.36 5.14 18.02
N PRO A 134 -11.62 6.05 18.69
CA PRO A 134 -10.20 5.84 19.07
C PRO A 134 -9.96 4.59 19.95
N SER A 135 -10.97 4.20 20.73
CA SER A 135 -10.88 3.11 21.71
C SER A 135 -11.10 1.73 21.09
N SER A 136 -12.03 1.60 20.12
CA SER A 136 -12.16 0.36 19.31
C SER A 136 -10.95 0.19 18.39
N PHE A 137 -10.44 1.29 17.82
CA PHE A 137 -9.23 1.28 16.99
C PHE A 137 -8.03 0.66 17.72
N LYS A 138 -7.72 1.16 18.92
CA LYS A 138 -6.56 0.68 19.69
C LYS A 138 -6.70 -0.79 20.06
N ARG A 139 -7.91 -1.22 20.44
CA ARG A 139 -8.21 -2.60 20.85
C ARG A 139 -8.14 -3.57 19.66
N ASP A 140 -8.80 -3.26 18.56
CA ASP A 140 -8.82 -4.10 17.35
C ASP A 140 -7.43 -4.15 16.68
N PHE A 141 -6.71 -3.03 16.71
CA PHE A 141 -5.34 -2.94 16.18
C PHE A 141 -4.33 -3.68 17.06
N GLN A 142 -4.36 -3.55 18.39
CA GLN A 142 -3.44 -4.31 19.25
C GLN A 142 -3.72 -5.82 19.20
N THR A 143 -5.00 -6.21 19.11
CA THR A 143 -5.41 -7.62 18.97
C THR A 143 -4.96 -8.19 17.64
N SER A 144 -5.11 -7.44 16.55
CA SER A 144 -4.77 -7.93 15.21
C SER A 144 -3.28 -7.82 14.91
N PHE A 145 -2.55 -6.80 15.39
CA PHE A 145 -1.18 -6.47 14.94
C PHE A 145 -0.07 -6.78 15.96
N GLN A 146 -0.39 -7.12 17.22
CA GLN A 146 0.56 -7.26 18.34
C GLN A 146 1.54 -6.06 18.52
N GLU A 147 1.25 -4.93 17.88
CA GLU A 147 2.04 -3.71 17.87
C GLU A 147 1.06 -2.54 17.99
N ALA A 148 1.47 -1.45 18.66
CA ALA A 148 0.62 -0.27 18.78
C ALA A 148 0.47 0.45 17.41
N PRO A 149 -0.72 0.99 17.08
CA PRO A 149 -0.95 1.67 15.80
C PRO A 149 0.04 2.78 15.47
N GLY A 150 0.45 3.54 16.49
CA GLY A 150 1.46 4.59 16.34
C GLY A 150 2.83 4.04 15.91
N LYS A 151 3.26 2.91 16.50
CA LYS A 151 4.57 2.30 16.20
C LYS A 151 4.60 1.70 14.79
N TRP A 152 3.51 1.05 14.38
CA TRP A 152 3.36 0.55 13.02
C TRP A 152 3.36 1.69 11.98
N LEU A 153 2.60 2.75 12.26
CA LEU A 153 2.53 3.90 11.35
C LEU A 153 3.89 4.58 11.22
N LEU A 154 4.56 4.81 12.36
CA LEU A 154 5.90 5.39 12.40
C LEU A 154 6.87 4.61 11.51
N ARG A 155 6.88 3.28 11.62
CA ARG A 155 7.68 2.41 10.76
C ARG A 155 7.38 2.63 9.27
N LYS A 156 6.11 2.65 8.87
CA LYS A 156 5.73 2.85 7.46
C LYS A 156 6.14 4.24 6.94
N ARG A 157 6.04 5.28 7.78
CA ARG A 157 6.53 6.63 7.45
C ARG A 157 8.02 6.67 7.22
N LEU A 158 8.78 5.96 8.06
CA LEU A 158 10.21 5.86 7.91
C LEU A 158 10.62 5.09 6.65
N ASP A 159 9.98 3.96 6.35
CA ASP A 159 10.24 3.20 5.13
C ASP A 159 9.94 4.01 3.85
N TYR A 160 8.83 4.77 3.86
CA TYR A 160 8.46 5.67 2.76
C TYR A 160 9.47 6.81 2.59
N SER A 161 9.89 7.46 3.70
CA SER A 161 10.90 8.51 3.64
C SER A 161 12.25 8.01 3.13
N ALA A 162 12.65 6.78 3.46
CA ALA A 162 13.88 6.17 2.99
C ALA A 162 13.85 5.96 1.47
N ALA A 163 12.71 5.52 0.93
CA ALA A 163 12.51 5.42 -0.52
C ALA A 163 12.58 6.81 -1.20
N LEU A 164 11.96 7.85 -0.62
CA LEU A 164 12.03 9.21 -1.16
C LEU A 164 13.44 9.80 -1.09
N LEU A 165 14.22 9.52 -0.03
CA LEU A 165 15.59 9.99 0.11
C LEU A 165 16.49 9.49 -1.02
N ARG A 166 16.23 8.27 -1.51
CA ARG A 166 16.99 7.60 -2.58
C ARG A 166 16.49 7.92 -3.99
N THR A 167 15.19 8.15 -4.16
CA THR A 167 14.55 8.26 -5.49
C THR A 167 14.16 9.68 -5.88
N SER A 168 14.03 10.60 -4.92
CA SER A 168 13.56 11.96 -5.15
C SER A 168 14.63 13.01 -4.91
N LYS A 169 14.47 14.17 -5.57
CA LYS A 169 15.31 15.37 -5.37
C LYS A 169 14.82 16.27 -4.22
N MET A 170 13.75 15.89 -3.52
CA MET A 170 13.16 16.68 -2.43
C MET A 170 14.16 16.87 -1.30
N ASN A 171 14.13 18.00 -0.59
CA ASN A 171 14.98 18.17 0.59
C ASN A 171 14.46 17.35 1.80
N VAL A 172 15.26 17.26 2.86
CA VAL A 172 14.92 16.42 4.04
C VAL A 172 13.63 16.89 4.72
N THR A 173 13.41 18.20 4.78
CA THR A 173 12.21 18.82 5.34
C THR A 173 10.97 18.45 4.55
N GLU A 174 11.01 18.59 3.22
CA GLU A 174 9.92 18.20 2.32
C GLU A 174 9.61 16.71 2.45
N ILE A 175 10.63 15.87 2.56
CA ILE A 175 10.45 14.42 2.74
C ILE A 175 9.80 14.11 4.09
N ALA A 176 10.15 14.81 5.16
CA ALA A 176 9.55 14.61 6.47
C ALA A 176 8.02 14.85 6.40
N PHE A 177 7.61 16.01 5.88
CA PHE A 177 6.21 16.37 5.73
C PHE A 177 5.49 15.48 4.71
N GLU A 178 6.15 15.14 3.62
CA GLU A 178 5.58 14.26 2.61
C GLU A 178 5.42 12.83 3.13
N SER A 179 6.26 12.42 4.07
CA SER A 179 6.14 11.14 4.78
C SER A 179 5.14 11.17 5.93
N GLY A 180 4.48 12.31 6.17
CA GLY A 180 3.43 12.47 7.16
C GLY A 180 3.92 12.85 8.56
N PHE A 181 5.20 13.20 8.73
CA PHE A 181 5.68 13.80 9.98
C PHE A 181 5.24 15.27 10.08
N GLU A 182 4.87 15.71 11.27
CA GLU A 182 4.54 17.11 11.56
C GLU A 182 5.76 17.90 12.05
N ASP A 183 6.80 17.19 12.50
CA ASP A 183 8.02 17.77 13.04
C ASP A 183 9.26 17.08 12.44
N VAL A 184 10.18 17.90 11.92
CA VAL A 184 11.40 17.46 11.23
C VAL A 184 12.45 16.92 12.22
N SER A 185 12.47 17.45 13.44
CA SER A 185 13.40 17.02 14.49
C SER A 185 13.06 15.60 14.96
N HIS A 186 11.77 15.36 15.21
CA HIS A 186 11.22 14.04 15.52
C HIS A 186 11.48 13.05 14.39
N PHE A 187 11.21 13.45 13.13
CA PHE A 187 11.54 12.64 11.96
C PHE A 187 13.01 12.23 11.94
N SER A 188 13.93 13.19 12.09
CA SER A 188 15.36 12.92 12.02
C SER A 188 15.83 11.99 13.14
N ARG A 189 15.29 12.16 14.35
CA ARG A 189 15.58 11.30 15.51
C ARG A 189 15.14 9.86 15.27
N VAL A 190 13.86 9.65 14.95
CA VAL A 190 13.30 8.29 14.77
C VAL A 190 13.80 7.62 13.49
N PHE A 191 14.22 8.38 12.48
CA PHE A 191 14.89 7.84 11.30
C PHE A 191 16.28 7.31 11.65
N LYS A 192 17.08 8.08 12.39
CA LYS A 192 18.39 7.62 12.88
C LYS A 192 18.27 6.40 13.78
N GLU A 193 17.28 6.36 14.67
CA GLU A 193 17.01 5.19 15.54
C GLU A 193 16.67 3.91 14.74
N ARG A 194 16.12 4.02 13.53
CA ARG A 194 15.72 2.87 12.70
C ARG A 194 16.79 2.42 11.72
N PHE A 195 17.52 3.36 11.13
CA PHE A 195 18.47 3.09 10.03
C PHE A 195 19.93 3.30 10.44
N ASP A 196 20.19 3.57 11.72
CA ASP A 196 21.51 3.86 12.31
C ASP A 196 22.26 5.07 11.74
N VAL A 197 21.67 5.75 10.75
CA VAL A 197 22.23 6.94 10.10
C VAL A 197 21.18 8.06 9.96
N PRO A 198 21.58 9.35 10.04
CA PRO A 198 20.70 10.46 9.77
C PRO A 198 20.16 10.47 8.32
N PRO A 199 18.99 11.07 8.05
CA PRO A 199 18.39 11.14 6.71
C PRO A 199 19.32 11.66 5.61
N MET A 200 20.12 12.68 5.89
CA MET A 200 21.05 13.27 4.93
C MET A 200 22.20 12.31 4.60
N THR A 201 22.77 11.66 5.61
CA THR A 201 23.80 10.63 5.45
C THR A 201 23.26 9.41 4.71
N TYR A 202 22.02 8.98 5.02
CA TYR A 202 21.33 7.90 4.32
C TYR A 202 21.17 8.17 2.82
N ARG A 203 20.91 9.43 2.44
CA ARG A 203 20.87 9.86 1.04
C ARG A 203 22.24 9.82 0.38
N GLN A 204 23.27 10.31 1.07
CA GLN A 204 24.64 10.38 0.56
C GLN A 204 25.27 9.00 0.36
N ALA A 205 24.89 8.02 1.19
CA ALA A 205 25.39 6.64 1.09
C ALA A 205 24.98 5.93 -0.22
N GLY A 206 24.04 6.48 -1.00
CA GLY A 206 23.53 5.85 -2.21
C GLY A 206 22.80 4.52 -1.92
N PRO A 207 22.25 3.83 -2.93
CA PRO A 207 21.79 2.46 -2.73
C PRO A 207 23.00 1.58 -2.38
N CYS A 208 22.98 0.89 -1.23
CA CYS A 208 23.79 -0.32 -1.07
C CYS A 208 23.43 -1.22 -2.25
N ALA A 209 24.41 -1.50 -3.10
CA ALA A 209 24.30 -2.55 -4.09
C ALA A 209 24.27 -3.89 -3.34
N GLU A 210 23.09 -4.48 -3.25
CA GLU A 210 22.89 -5.91 -3.02
C GLU A 210 21.81 -6.41 -3.98
#